data_AF-A0A822FYF8-F1
#
_entry.id   AF-A0A822FYF8-F1
#
_cell.length_a   1.000
_cell.length_b   1.000
_cell.length_c   1.000
_cell.angle_alpha   90.00
_cell.angle_beta   90.00
_cell.angle_gamma   90.00
#
_symmetry.space_group_name_H-M   'P 1'
#
loop_
_entity.id
_entity.type
_entity.pdbx_description
1 polymer ?
#
loop_
_entity_poly.entity_id
_entity_poly.type
_entity_poly.pdbx_seq_one_letter_code
_entity_poly.pdbx_strand_id
1 'polypeptide(L)' 'DAVLITYPDIYHLGALPYLVGHCGLKCPVYATIPVYKMGQMFMYDLHQSRSNSEDFTLFTLDHVDAAFDLFVQMKYDQSI' A
#
# COMPACT_ATOMS: atom_id res chain seq x y z
N ASP A 1 -1.65 -12.41 12.86
CA ASP A 1 -0.77 -11.27 12.51
C ASP A 1 -1.51 -10.26 11.67
N ALA A 2 -1.18 -8.98 11.81
CA ALA A 2 -1.84 -7.87 11.13
C ALA A 2 -0.85 -6.71 10.92
N VAL A 3 -1.06 -5.94 9.86
CA VAL A 3 -0.33 -4.67 9.62
C VAL A 3 -1.30 -3.52 9.81
N LEU A 4 -0.87 -2.47 10.49
CA LEU A 4 -1.64 -1.25 10.69
C LEU A 4 -0.98 -0.10 9.93
N ILE A 5 -1.74 0.59 9.08
CA ILE A 5 -1.26 1.78 8.35
C ILE A 5 -2.02 3.00 8.85
N THR A 6 -1.27 4.02 9.28
CA THR A 6 -1.81 5.26 9.86
C THR A 6 -1.98 6.39 8.83
N TYR A 7 -1.08 6.49 7.85
CA TYR A 7 -1.05 7.59 6.89
C TYR A 7 -0.82 7.09 5.45
N PRO A 8 -1.32 7.80 4.43
CA PRO A 8 -1.22 7.38 3.02
C PRO A 8 0.09 7.75 2.33
N ASP A 9 1.09 8.25 3.06
CA ASP A 9 2.36 8.71 2.50
C ASP A 9 3.38 7.58 2.32
N ILE A 10 4.41 7.88 1.54
CA ILE A 10 5.46 6.93 1.14
C ILE A 10 6.21 6.36 2.35
N TYR A 11 6.39 7.14 3.43
CA TYR A 11 7.14 6.68 4.59
C TYR A 11 6.39 5.61 5.40
N HIS A 12 5.06 5.59 5.32
CA HIS A 12 4.23 4.63 6.06
C HIS A 12 3.74 3.48 5.17
N LEU A 13 3.48 3.74 3.89
CA LEU A 13 2.85 2.79 2.96
C LEU A 13 3.81 2.29 1.88
N GLY A 14 4.90 3.02 1.59
CA GLY A 14 5.73 2.81 0.41
C GLY A 14 6.40 1.43 0.30
N ALA A 15 6.68 0.79 1.44
CA ALA A 15 7.28 -0.54 1.48
C ALA A 15 6.26 -1.67 1.26
N LEU A 16 4.95 -1.39 1.34
CA LEU A 16 3.93 -2.42 1.35
C LEU A 16 3.84 -3.23 0.04
N PRO A 17 3.87 -2.61 -1.17
CA PRO A 17 3.88 -3.38 -2.42
C PRO A 17 5.10 -4.28 -2.56
N TYR A 18 6.25 -3.82 -2.05
CA TYR A 18 7.46 -4.64 -2.05
C TYR A 18 7.31 -5.88 -1.15
N LEU A 19 6.80 -5.70 0.08
CA LEU A 19 6.60 -6.80 1.02
C LEU A 19 5.57 -7.82 0.52
N VAL A 20 4.51 -7.37 -0.15
CA VAL A 20 3.47 -8.26 -0.68
C VAL A 20 3.97 -8.99 -1.93
N GLY A 21 4.55 -8.27 -2.89
CA GLY A 21 5.03 -8.85 -4.15
C GLY A 21 6.27 -9.73 -4.01
N HIS A 22 7.27 -9.30 -3.24
CA HIS A 22 8.55 -10.01 -3.14
C HIS A 22 8.68 -10.87 -1.89
N CYS A 23 8.16 -10.42 -0.74
CA CYS A 23 8.29 -11.15 0.52
C CYS A 23 7.09 -12.07 0.83
N GLY A 24 6.03 -12.03 0.01
CA GLY A 24 4.87 -12.89 0.16
C GLY A 24 4.06 -12.62 1.42
N LEU A 25 4.00 -11.36 1.87
CA LEU A 25 3.16 -10.93 2.99
C LEU A 25 1.68 -11.20 2.67
N LYS A 26 0.98 -11.96 3.53
CA LYS A 26 -0.43 -12.38 3.35
C LYS A 26 -1.36 -11.94 4.47
N CYS A 27 -0.86 -11.22 5.46
CA CYS A 27 -1.68 -10.79 6.59
C CYS A 27 -2.59 -9.62 6.20
N PRO A 28 -3.77 -9.48 6.85
CA PRO A 28 -4.66 -8.35 6.63
C PRO A 28 -3.99 -7.03 7.03
N VAL A 29 -4.22 -6.01 6.21
CA VAL A 29 -3.74 -4.64 6.44
C VAL A 29 -4.91 -3.78 6.86
N TYR A 30 -4.88 -3.20 8.05
CA TYR A 30 -5.96 -2.37 8.56
C TYR A 30 -5.62 -0.89 8.40
N ALA A 31 -6.52 -0.15 7.77
CA ALA A 31 -6.43 1.29 7.64
C ALA A 31 -7.80 1.91 7.48
N THR A 32 -7.87 3.24 7.65
CA THR A 32 -9.10 3.98 7.40
C THR A 32 -9.37 4.15 5.91
N ILE A 33 -10.64 4.35 5.54
CA ILE A 33 -11.07 4.59 4.14
C ILE A 33 -10.24 5.67 3.40
N PRO A 34 -9.95 6.86 3.97
CA PRO A 34 -9.14 7.85 3.27
C PRO A 34 -7.70 7.39 3.05
N VAL A 35 -7.11 6.64 3.99
CA VAL A 35 -5.76 6.07 3.84
C VAL A 35 -5.73 5.05 2.71
N TYR A 36 -6.74 4.18 2.64
CA TYR A 36 -6.88 3.22 1.54
C TYR A 36 -7.02 3.93 0.18
N LYS A 37 -7.99 4.85 0.04
CA LYS A 37 -8.27 5.49 -1.26
C LYS A 37 -7.14 6.42 -1.72
N MET A 38 -6.61 7.25 -0.82
CA MET A 38 -5.52 8.15 -1.17
C MET A 38 -4.20 7.39 -1.35
N GLY A 39 -3.95 6.40 -0.49
CA GLY A 39 -2.73 5.58 -0.56
C GLY A 39 -2.59 4.87 -1.90
N GLN A 40 -3.69 4.32 -2.44
CA GLN A 40 -3.65 3.64 -3.74
C GLN A 40 -3.23 4.60 -4.86
N MET A 41 -3.85 5.80 -4.91
CA MET A 41 -3.47 6.84 -5.87
C MET A 41 -2.02 7.32 -5.67
N PHE A 42 -1.57 7.44 -4.41
CA PHE A 42 -0.20 7.86 -4.09
C PHE A 42 0.84 6.84 -4.56
N MET A 43 0.55 5.54 -4.44
CA MET A 43 1.46 4.48 -4.89
C MET A 43 1.54 4.39 -6.41
N TYR A 44 0.43 4.61 -7.12
CA TYR A 44 0.44 4.71 -8.58
C TYR A 44 1.25 5.92 -9.07
N ASP A 45 1.03 7.09 -8.46
CA ASP A 45 1.79 8.30 -8.80
C ASP A 45 3.28 8.14 -8.50
N LEU A 46 3.62 7.55 -7.35
CA LEU A 46 5.01 7.24 -6.99
C LEU A 46 5.68 6.32 -8.02
N HIS A 47 5.04 5.21 -8.38
CA HIS A 47 5.58 4.27 -9.36
C HIS A 47 5.80 4.96 -10.71
N GLN A 48 4.82 5.73 -11.19
CA GLN A 48 4.92 6.43 -12.47
C GLN A 48 6.00 7.52 -12.45
N SER A 49 6.06 8.32 -11.39
CA SER A 49 7.07 9.37 -11.21
C SER A 49 8.50 8.81 -11.20
N ARG A 50 8.69 7.69 -10.49
CA ARG A 50 9.97 6.96 -10.44
C ARG A 50 10.31 6.33 -11.79
N SER A 51 9.37 5.63 -12.41
CA SER A 51 9.57 5.00 -13.73
C SER A 51 9.90 6.01 -14.84
N ASN A 52 9.42 7.24 -14.73
CA ASN A 52 9.75 8.32 -15.67
C ASN A 52 11.16 8.90 -15.46
N SER A 53 11.70 8.78 -14.25
CA SER A 53 12.99 9.37 -13.88
C SER A 53 14.14 8.36 -13.90
N GLU A 54 13.85 7.10 -13.59
CA GLU A 54 14.82 6.01 -13.42
C GLU A 54 14.21 4.65 -13.81
N ASP A 55 15.07 3.66 -14.06
CA ASP A 55 14.65 2.28 -14.30
C ASP A 55 14.17 1.64 -12.98
N PHE A 56 12.90 1.88 -12.66
CA PHE A 56 12.30 1.48 -11.40
C PHE A 56 11.91 -0.01 -11.40
N THR A 57 12.69 -0.83 -10.70
CA THR A 57 12.52 -2.30 -10.67
C THR A 57 12.16 -2.85 -9.28
N LEU A 58 11.88 -1.96 -8.31
CA LEU A 58 11.58 -2.35 -6.93
C LEU A 58 10.22 -3.02 -6.76
N PHE A 59 9.17 -2.52 -7.41
CA PHE A 59 7.84 -3.14 -7.42
C PHE A 59 7.07 -2.69 -8.66
N THR A 60 6.05 -3.45 -9.07
CA THR A 60 5.19 -3.14 -10.21
C THR A 60 3.82 -2.64 -9.77
N LEU A 61 3.01 -2.14 -10.72
CA LEU A 61 1.61 -1.77 -10.46
C LEU A 61 0.78 -2.98 -9.97
N ASP A 62 1.06 -4.19 -10.47
CA ASP A 62 0.39 -5.41 -10.00
C ASP A 62 0.69 -5.70 -8.52
N HIS A 63 1.90 -5.39 -8.05
CA HIS A 63 2.25 -5.51 -6.63
C HIS A 63 1.52 -4.48 -5.78
N VAL A 64 1.24 -3.28 -6.32
CA VAL A 64 0.41 -2.28 -5.66
C VAL A 64 -1.01 -2.83 -5.52
N ASP A 65 -1.61 -3.31 -6.60
CA ASP A 65 -2.97 -3.87 -6.58
C ASP A 65 -3.10 -5.02 -5.57
N ALA A 66 -2.17 -5.98 -5.62
CA ALA A 66 -2.14 -7.11 -4.69
C ALA A 66 -1.99 -6.67 -3.22
N ALA A 67 -1.24 -5.60 -2.95
CA ALA A 67 -1.12 -5.06 -1.60
C ALA A 67 -2.41 -4.40 -1.12
N PHE A 68 -3.12 -3.71 -2.02
CA PHE A 68 -4.38 -3.04 -1.70
C PHE A 68 -5.55 -4.03 -1.55
N ASP A 69 -5.50 -5.21 -2.17
CA ASP A 69 -6.47 -6.28 -1.96
C ASP A 69 -6.46 -6.85 -0.52
N LEU A 70 -5.33 -6.71 0.20
CA LEU A 70 -5.20 -7.14 1.59
C LEU A 70 -5.80 -6.13 2.60
N PHE A 71 -6.24 -4.96 2.13
CA PHE A 71 -6.76 -3.93 3.04
C PHE A 71 -8.15 -4.25 3.56
N VAL A 72 -8.28 -4.18 4.88
CA VAL A 72 -9.54 -4.15 5.59
C VAL A 72 -9.83 -2.70 5.97
N GLN A 73 -10.85 -2.13 5.33
CA GLN A 73 -11.24 -0.72 5.50
C GLN A 73 -12.01 -0.53 6.80
N MET A 74 -11.48 0.33 7.67
CA MET A 74 -12.05 0.62 8.98
C MET A 74 -12.67 2.01 9.03
N LYS A 75 -13.76 2.15 9.79
CA LYS A 75 -14.28 3.45 10.22
C LYS A 75 -13.60 3.88 11.52
N TYR A 76 -13.57 5.19 11.76
CA TYR A 76 -13.09 5.73 13.03
C TYR A 76 -13.95 5.17 14.18
N ASP A 77 -13.29 4.75 15.26
CA ASP A 77 -13.90 4.16 16.46
C ASP A 77 -14.65 2.82 16.23
N GLN A 78 -14.26 2.06 15.21
CA GLN A 78 -14.77 0.71 14.95
C GLN A 78 -13.96 -0.33 15.74
N SER A 79 -14.62 -1.15 16.58
CA SER A 79 -13.95 -2.29 17.24
C SER A 79 -13.63 -3.40 16.24
N ILE A 80 -12.41 -3.94 16.33
CA ILE A 80 -11.90 -5.05 15.51
C ILE A 80 -12.16 -6.39 16.23
#